data_AF-A0AAU9IU68-F1
#
_entry.id   AF-A0AAU9IU68-F1
#
_cell.length_a   1.000
_cell.length_b   1.000
_cell.length_c   1.000
_cell.angle_alpha   90.00
_cell.angle_beta   90.00
_cell.angle_gamma   90.00
#
_symmetry.space_group_name_H-M   'P 1'
#
loop_
_entity.id
_entity.type
_entity.pdbx_description
1 polymer ?
#
loop_
_entity_poly.entity_id
_entity_poly.type
_entity_poly.pdbx_seq_one_letter_code
_entity_poly.pdbx_strand_id
1 'polypeptide(L)'
;MQKSTNKADNLSLGEIDFYDFLDFPAPAPIQVRETEETCTEVKSTGRKQIVDTKILGRFQSVSNPYPPKKEYLRCKMIRGHKRANRQIEKGVIPKRTINAYSAIAESYWSKLTNCFNANKNILIEESKTEAGPKTDGKTKRNGNENGIPKSFNEKFCKRYFSPKEVRESYFYYTEYIFAEFEPSVLCKKFKIKCCRSPNHTYECLESWKLLKFYVQKIMLDNLCVEPWLVMESTTDISTFPKITKAIAEPKIAEDVDADPNIIKEDDPLGIFKELNEDISLELFFGI
;
A
#
# COMPACT_ATOMS: atom_id res chain seq x y z
N MET A 1 16.98 -50.18 -28.53
CA MET A 1 16.98 -49.42 -27.26
C MET A 1 17.95 -48.25 -27.41
N GLN A 2 17.47 -47.06 -27.75
CA GLN A 2 18.28 -45.84 -27.82
C GLN A 2 17.91 -44.96 -26.61
N LYS A 3 18.92 -44.59 -25.81
CA LYS A 3 18.78 -43.64 -24.68
C LYS A 3 19.16 -42.24 -25.20
N SER A 4 18.19 -41.33 -25.23
CA SER A 4 18.43 -39.90 -25.45
C SER A 4 18.47 -39.18 -24.10
N THR A 5 19.62 -38.63 -23.74
CA THR A 5 19.78 -37.73 -22.59
C THR A 5 19.63 -36.29 -23.06
N ASN A 6 18.55 -35.62 -22.66
CA ASN A 6 18.40 -34.18 -22.89
C ASN A 6 19.08 -33.40 -21.76
N LYS A 7 19.97 -32.51 -22.17
CA LYS A 7 20.73 -31.56 -21.36
C LYS A 7 19.84 -30.32 -21.18
N ALA A 8 19.61 -29.91 -19.93
CA ALA A 8 18.84 -28.70 -19.62
C ALA A 8 19.78 -27.49 -19.59
N ASP A 9 19.49 -26.48 -20.40
CA ASP A 9 20.19 -25.21 -20.43
C ASP A 9 19.73 -24.32 -19.26
N ASN A 10 20.69 -23.90 -18.43
CA ASN A 10 20.50 -22.91 -17.38
C ASN A 10 20.53 -21.51 -18.00
N LEU A 11 19.36 -20.87 -18.11
CA LEU A 11 19.26 -19.44 -18.41
C LEU A 11 19.33 -18.63 -17.12
N SER A 12 20.44 -17.92 -16.97
CA SER A 12 20.68 -16.89 -15.95
C SER A 12 19.75 -15.71 -16.18
N LEU A 13 18.75 -15.53 -15.32
CA LEU A 13 17.95 -14.31 -15.24
C LEU A 13 18.82 -13.21 -14.63
N GLY A 14 19.06 -12.15 -15.40
CA GLY A 14 19.81 -10.97 -14.97
C GLY A 14 19.15 -10.25 -13.79
N GLU A 15 19.97 -9.80 -12.86
CA GLU A 15 19.58 -8.90 -11.77
C GLU A 15 19.09 -7.57 -12.36
N ILE A 16 17.82 -7.23 -12.12
CA ILE A 16 17.27 -5.91 -12.44
C ILE A 16 17.56 -5.01 -11.24
N ASP A 17 18.41 -4.01 -11.45
CA ASP A 17 18.84 -3.07 -10.42
C ASP A 17 17.70 -2.13 -9.99
N PHE A 18 17.61 -1.93 -8.68
CA PHE A 18 16.54 -1.22 -7.95
C PHE A 18 16.44 0.29 -8.26
N TYR A 19 17.37 0.86 -9.02
CA TYR A 19 17.49 2.31 -9.21
C TYR A 19 16.77 2.86 -10.45
N ASP A 20 16.33 2.02 -11.38
CA ASP A 20 15.73 2.47 -12.66
C ASP A 20 14.25 2.90 -12.54
N PHE A 21 13.65 2.82 -11.35
CA PHE A 21 12.22 3.17 -11.14
C PHE A 21 12.02 4.57 -10.53
N LEU A 22 13.09 5.35 -10.33
CA LEU A 22 13.02 6.71 -9.77
C LEU A 22 13.80 7.70 -10.65
N ASP A 23 13.29 7.99 -11.85
CA ASP A 23 13.76 9.12 -12.66
C ASP A 23 13.37 10.46 -12.01
N PHE A 24 14.16 10.89 -11.03
CA PHE A 24 14.28 12.29 -10.69
C PHE A 24 15.27 12.94 -11.66
N PRO A 25 14.96 14.10 -12.28
CA PRO A 25 15.91 14.77 -13.16
C PRO A 25 17.18 15.12 -12.37
N ALA A 26 18.33 14.69 -12.89
CA ALA A 26 19.63 15.00 -12.33
C ALA A 26 19.81 16.53 -12.24
N PRO A 27 20.30 17.08 -11.12
CA PRO A 27 20.63 18.49 -11.02
C PRO A 27 21.72 18.85 -12.05
N ALA A 28 21.59 20.02 -12.67
CA ALA A 28 22.50 20.51 -13.68
C ALA A 28 23.97 20.51 -13.18
N PRO A 29 24.94 20.21 -14.06
CA PRO A 29 26.34 20.12 -13.68
C PRO A 29 26.86 21.47 -13.20
N ILE A 30 27.25 21.54 -11.92
CA ILE A 30 27.99 22.65 -11.33
C ILE A 30 29.44 22.49 -11.77
N GLN A 31 30.01 23.50 -12.42
CA GLN A 31 31.43 23.50 -12.78
C GLN A 31 32.28 23.69 -11.51
N VAL A 32 32.96 22.62 -11.11
CA VAL A 32 33.90 22.62 -9.97
C VAL A 32 35.32 22.79 -10.52
N ARG A 33 36.01 23.82 -10.04
CA ARG A 33 37.44 24.03 -10.27
C ARG A 33 38.23 22.96 -9.52
N GLU A 34 39.19 22.33 -10.20
CA GLU A 34 40.11 21.36 -9.62
C GLU A 34 41.07 22.05 -8.65
N THR A 35 40.86 21.85 -7.36
CA THR A 35 41.87 22.08 -6.32
C THR A 35 42.18 20.74 -5.66
N GLU A 36 43.45 20.33 -5.72
CA GLU A 36 43.97 19.13 -5.10
C GLU A 36 43.92 19.26 -3.57
N GLU A 37 42.82 18.82 -2.96
CA GLU A 37 42.69 18.67 -1.52
C GLU A 37 42.79 17.20 -1.12
N THR A 38 43.71 16.93 -0.20
CA THR A 38 43.94 15.65 0.44
C THR A 38 42.67 15.14 1.11
N CYS A 39 42.19 13.98 0.64
CA CYS A 39 40.97 13.33 1.11
C CYS A 39 41.17 12.78 2.54
N THR A 40 40.87 13.60 3.56
CA THR A 40 40.59 13.08 4.90
C THR A 40 39.19 12.48 4.89
N GLU A 41 39.10 11.15 4.94
CA GLU A 41 37.84 10.42 5.06
C GLU A 41 37.06 10.86 6.31
N VAL A 42 36.05 11.71 6.12
CA VAL A 42 35.06 12.02 7.15
C VAL A 42 34.17 10.79 7.32
N LYS A 43 34.49 9.95 8.31
CA LYS A 43 33.63 8.85 8.76
C LYS A 43 32.33 9.41 9.31
N SER A 44 31.32 9.59 8.46
CA SER A 44 29.98 9.93 8.91
C SER A 44 29.40 8.75 9.72
N THR A 45 29.27 8.95 11.03
CA THR A 45 28.73 7.98 12.00
C THR A 45 27.20 7.86 11.92
N GLY A 46 26.63 8.03 10.72
CA GLY A 46 25.19 7.95 10.48
C GLY A 46 24.74 6.52 10.26
N ARG A 47 23.83 6.03 11.11
CA ARG A 47 23.11 4.76 10.88
C ARG A 47 22.34 4.88 9.55
N LYS A 48 22.69 4.07 8.54
CA LYS A 48 21.97 4.03 7.25
C LYS A 48 20.45 3.93 7.51
N GLN A 49 19.70 4.90 7.00
CA GLN A 49 18.24 4.87 7.13
C GLN A 49 17.70 3.64 6.41
N ILE A 50 17.07 2.76 7.18
CA ILE A 50 16.39 1.56 6.69
C ILE A 50 15.23 2.00 5.79
N VAL A 51 15.05 1.35 4.64
CA VAL A 51 14.01 1.64 3.63
C VAL A 51 12.62 1.80 4.27
N ASP A 52 12.28 0.93 5.22
CA ASP A 52 11.05 0.98 6.04
C ASP A 52 10.80 2.37 6.63
N THR A 53 11.82 2.98 7.22
CA THR A 53 11.72 4.28 7.91
C THR A 53 11.42 5.39 6.91
N LYS A 54 11.98 5.33 5.70
CA LYS A 54 11.73 6.32 4.65
C LYS A 54 10.28 6.26 4.14
N ILE A 55 9.77 5.05 3.91
CA ILE A 55 8.40 4.86 3.40
C ILE A 55 7.38 5.24 4.47
N LEU A 56 7.52 4.69 5.69
CA LEU A 56 6.59 4.97 6.78
C LEU A 56 6.70 6.43 7.26
N GLY A 57 7.85 7.07 7.09
CA GLY A 57 8.08 8.47 7.40
C GLY A 57 7.22 9.44 6.57
N ARG A 58 6.64 8.98 5.46
CA ARG A 58 5.67 9.75 4.65
C ARG A 58 4.26 9.78 5.25
N PHE A 59 4.05 9.08 6.36
CA PHE A 59 2.75 8.98 7.02
C PHE A 59 2.81 9.47 8.47
N GLN A 60 1.65 9.80 9.02
CA GLN A 60 1.46 10.18 10.42
C GLN A 60 0.33 9.35 11.00
N SER A 61 0.45 8.96 12.26
CA SER A 61 -0.66 8.30 12.96
C SER A 61 -1.82 9.29 13.14
N VAL A 62 -3.07 8.80 13.22
CA VAL A 62 -4.20 9.70 13.48
C VAL A 62 -4.16 10.26 14.91
N SER A 63 -3.66 9.48 15.87
CA SER A 63 -3.61 9.84 17.28
C SER A 63 -2.37 10.63 17.70
N ASN A 64 -1.31 10.67 16.89
CA ASN A 64 -0.07 11.36 17.21
C ASN A 64 0.68 11.76 15.92
N PRO A 65 1.52 12.82 15.95
CA PRO A 65 2.20 13.32 14.76
C PRO A 65 3.35 12.43 14.28
N TYR A 66 3.57 11.26 14.90
CA TYR A 66 4.70 10.40 14.56
C TYR A 66 4.34 9.38 13.46
N PRO A 67 5.33 8.99 12.65
CA PRO A 67 5.19 7.90 11.70
C PRO A 67 4.68 6.61 12.34
N PRO A 68 3.81 5.85 11.66
CA PRO A 68 3.37 4.56 12.14
C PRO A 68 4.56 3.60 12.26
N LYS A 69 4.58 2.80 13.34
CA LYS A 69 5.61 1.76 13.51
C LYS A 69 5.43 0.65 12.47
N LYS A 70 6.53 0.03 12.00
CA LYS A 70 6.45 -1.12 11.08
C LYS A 70 5.57 -2.27 11.59
N GLU A 71 5.63 -2.56 12.89
CA GLU A 71 4.80 -3.58 13.52
C GLU A 71 3.31 -3.24 13.49
N TYR A 72 2.94 -1.96 13.54
CA TYR A 72 1.56 -1.53 13.40
C TYR A 72 1.02 -1.91 12.02
N LEU A 73 1.77 -1.62 10.97
CA LEU A 73 1.36 -1.93 9.59
C LEU A 73 1.26 -3.45 9.37
N ARG A 74 2.27 -4.22 9.80
CA ARG A 74 2.24 -5.70 9.77
C ARG A 74 1.00 -6.26 10.46
N CYS A 75 0.75 -5.81 11.69
CA CYS A 75 -0.43 -6.18 12.47
C CYS A 75 -1.73 -5.85 11.74
N LYS A 76 -1.85 -4.63 11.20
CA LYS A 76 -3.04 -4.14 10.50
C LYS A 76 -3.33 -5.00 9.27
N MET A 77 -2.32 -5.24 8.43
CA MET A 77 -2.46 -6.02 7.20
C MET A 77 -2.79 -7.49 7.48
N ILE A 78 -2.02 -8.15 8.35
CA ILE A 78 -2.24 -9.57 8.67
C ILE A 78 -3.60 -9.79 9.35
N ARG A 79 -3.99 -8.94 10.31
CA ARG A 79 -5.31 -9.05 10.95
C ARG A 79 -6.45 -8.85 9.97
N GLY A 80 -6.33 -7.88 9.08
CA GLY A 80 -7.32 -7.62 8.04
C GLY A 80 -7.46 -8.80 7.09
N HIS A 81 -6.33 -9.39 6.66
CA HIS A 81 -6.31 -10.60 5.82
C HIS A 81 -6.98 -11.80 6.51
N LYS A 82 -6.55 -12.14 7.74
CA LYS A 82 -7.20 -13.22 8.53
C LYS A 82 -8.69 -12.97 8.73
N ARG A 83 -9.10 -11.71 8.92
CA ARG A 83 -10.51 -11.34 9.04
C ARG A 83 -11.27 -11.55 7.73
N ALA A 84 -10.69 -11.18 6.59
CA ALA A 84 -11.28 -11.41 5.27
C ALA A 84 -11.52 -12.90 5.03
N ASN A 85 -10.52 -13.74 5.32
CA ASN A 85 -10.63 -15.19 5.21
C ASN A 85 -11.79 -15.76 6.05
N ARG A 86 -11.93 -15.35 7.31
CA ARG A 86 -13.08 -15.75 8.15
C ARG A 86 -14.43 -15.21 7.67
N GLN A 87 -14.44 -14.09 6.96
CA GLN A 87 -15.65 -13.53 6.36
C GLN A 87 -16.06 -14.34 5.12
N ILE A 88 -15.09 -14.70 4.27
CA ILE A 88 -15.27 -15.57 3.12
C ILE A 88 -15.78 -16.95 3.57
N GLU A 89 -15.15 -17.55 4.58
CA GLU A 89 -15.56 -18.83 5.16
C GLU A 89 -17.04 -18.84 5.57
N LYS A 90 -17.53 -17.72 6.10
CA LYS A 90 -18.92 -17.54 6.54
C LYS A 90 -19.87 -17.06 5.44
N GLY A 91 -19.37 -16.79 4.23
CA GLY A 91 -20.15 -16.19 3.15
C GLY A 91 -20.62 -14.76 3.44
N VAL A 92 -19.88 -14.01 4.27
CA VAL A 92 -20.27 -12.64 4.69
C VAL A 92 -19.47 -11.60 3.91
N ILE A 93 -20.18 -10.68 3.26
CA ILE A 93 -19.57 -9.51 2.62
C ILE A 93 -19.23 -8.45 3.69
N PRO A 94 -17.98 -7.98 3.77
CA PRO A 94 -17.56 -7.01 4.77
C PRO A 94 -18.19 -5.62 4.55
N LYS A 95 -18.95 -5.13 5.53
CA LYS A 95 -19.58 -3.78 5.46
C LYS A 95 -18.79 -2.67 6.16
N ARG A 96 -17.80 -3.03 7.00
CA ARG A 96 -17.11 -2.08 7.89
C ARG A 96 -15.61 -2.40 7.97
N THR A 97 -14.86 -1.49 8.59
CA THR A 97 -13.43 -1.62 8.91
C THR A 97 -12.52 -1.53 7.69
N ILE A 98 -11.28 -2.03 7.77
CA ILE A 98 -10.32 -2.00 6.65
C ILE A 98 -10.84 -2.81 5.44
N ASN A 99 -11.63 -3.86 5.69
CA ASN A 99 -12.17 -4.74 4.66
C ASN A 99 -13.47 -4.23 4.03
N ALA A 100 -13.96 -3.03 4.33
CA ALA A 100 -15.26 -2.58 3.81
C ALA A 100 -15.32 -2.73 2.27
N TYR A 101 -16.37 -3.41 1.80
CA TYR A 101 -16.59 -3.75 0.41
C TYR A 101 -16.93 -2.51 -0.42
N SER A 102 -16.40 -2.47 -1.64
CA SER A 102 -16.77 -1.51 -2.68
C SER A 102 -16.88 -2.23 -4.02
N ALA A 103 -17.74 -1.73 -4.92
CA ALA A 103 -17.94 -2.32 -6.25
C ALA A 103 -16.62 -2.37 -7.05
N ILE A 104 -15.77 -1.35 -6.89
CA ILE A 104 -14.44 -1.28 -7.52
C ILE A 104 -13.55 -2.45 -7.07
N ALA A 105 -13.72 -2.93 -5.84
CA ALA A 105 -12.93 -4.00 -5.26
C ALA A 105 -13.52 -5.41 -5.51
N GLU A 106 -14.67 -5.52 -6.17
CA GLU A 106 -15.40 -6.78 -6.35
C GLU A 106 -14.55 -7.86 -7.06
N SER A 107 -13.87 -7.49 -8.15
CA SER A 107 -13.05 -8.42 -8.91
C SER A 107 -11.93 -9.04 -8.07
N TYR A 108 -11.30 -8.24 -7.20
CA TYR A 108 -10.27 -8.71 -6.28
C TYR A 108 -10.84 -9.52 -5.11
N TRP A 109 -12.04 -9.17 -4.63
CA TRP A 109 -12.74 -9.99 -3.64
C TRP A 109 -13.07 -11.38 -4.17
N SER A 110 -13.51 -11.47 -5.43
CA SER A 110 -13.74 -12.74 -6.12
C SER A 110 -12.47 -13.55 -6.30
N LYS A 111 -11.35 -12.92 -6.73
CA LYS A 111 -10.03 -13.57 -6.80
C LYS A 111 -9.57 -14.10 -5.43
N LEU A 112 -9.72 -13.29 -4.38
CA LEU A 112 -9.41 -13.67 -3.01
C LEU A 112 -10.28 -14.85 -2.54
N THR A 113 -11.59 -14.82 -2.83
CA THR A 113 -12.53 -15.89 -2.50
C THR A 113 -12.17 -17.19 -3.21
N ASN A 114 -11.82 -17.13 -4.49
CA ASN A 114 -11.40 -18.29 -5.27
C ASN A 114 -10.10 -18.90 -4.73
N CYS A 115 -9.10 -18.06 -4.44
CA CYS A 115 -7.86 -18.48 -3.79
C CYS A 115 -8.12 -19.13 -2.42
N PHE A 116 -9.03 -18.54 -1.63
CA PHE A 116 -9.44 -19.10 -0.34
C PHE A 116 -10.07 -20.49 -0.48
N ASN A 117 -11.02 -20.64 -1.41
CA ASN A 117 -11.71 -21.92 -1.61
C ASN A 117 -10.78 -23.02 -2.12
N ALA A 118 -9.82 -22.68 -2.99
CA ALA A 118 -8.80 -23.61 -3.46
C ALA A 118 -7.86 -24.10 -2.34
N ASN A 119 -7.59 -23.27 -1.34
CA ASN A 119 -6.60 -23.52 -0.27
C ASN A 119 -7.22 -23.51 1.14
N LYS A 120 -8.49 -23.91 1.24
CA LYS A 120 -9.35 -23.67 2.41
C LYS A 120 -8.75 -24.17 3.73
N ASN A 121 -8.19 -25.38 3.75
CA ASN A 121 -7.67 -26.00 4.96
C ASN A 121 -6.50 -25.20 5.58
N ILE A 122 -5.55 -24.77 4.73
CA ILE A 122 -4.37 -24.00 5.16
C ILE A 122 -4.80 -22.61 5.65
N LEU A 123 -5.67 -21.95 4.88
CA LEU A 123 -6.08 -20.58 5.18
C LEU A 123 -7.00 -20.48 6.39
N ILE A 124 -7.84 -21.48 6.66
CA ILE A 124 -8.62 -21.56 7.91
C ILE A 124 -7.68 -21.68 9.11
N GLU A 125 -6.72 -22.61 9.06
CA GLU A 125 -5.77 -22.83 10.16
C GLU A 125 -4.99 -21.55 10.48
N GLU A 126 -4.43 -20.90 9.46
CA GLU A 126 -3.66 -19.66 9.63
C GLU A 126 -4.54 -18.47 10.04
N SER A 127 -5.86 -18.51 9.79
CA SER A 127 -6.78 -17.42 10.13
C SER A 127 -7.38 -17.51 11.53
N LYS A 128 -7.10 -18.59 12.28
CA LYS A 128 -7.50 -18.72 13.69
C LYS A 128 -6.90 -17.60 14.56
N THR A 129 -7.66 -17.13 15.55
CA THR A 129 -7.19 -16.14 16.54
C THR A 129 -6.11 -16.71 17.46
N GLU A 130 -6.15 -18.01 17.72
CA GLU A 130 -5.14 -18.74 18.50
C GLU A 130 -3.80 -18.81 17.76
N ALA A 131 -3.84 -18.89 16.42
CA ALA A 131 -2.66 -18.83 15.58
C ALA A 131 -2.04 -17.41 15.48
N GLY A 132 -2.60 -16.39 16.14
CA GLY A 132 -2.05 -15.02 16.23
C GLY A 132 -1.05 -14.82 17.38
N PRO A 133 -0.37 -13.66 17.45
CA PRO A 133 0.44 -13.31 18.62
C PRO A 133 -0.44 -13.07 19.86
N LYS A 134 0.17 -12.99 21.05
CA LYS A 134 -0.57 -12.81 22.33
C LYS A 134 -1.54 -11.61 22.34
N THR A 135 -1.29 -10.60 21.51
CA THR A 135 -2.17 -9.43 21.37
C THR A 135 -3.52 -9.72 20.70
N ASP A 136 -3.72 -10.90 20.11
CA ASP A 136 -4.91 -11.27 19.32
C ASP A 136 -5.97 -12.08 20.10
N GLY A 137 -5.76 -12.34 21.40
CA GLY A 137 -6.73 -13.08 22.21
C GLY A 137 -6.28 -13.46 23.62
N LYS A 138 -5.87 -12.49 24.44
CA LYS A 138 -5.42 -12.72 25.84
C LYS A 138 -6.41 -13.58 26.66
N THR A 139 -7.71 -13.43 26.44
CA THR A 139 -8.76 -14.01 27.31
C THR A 139 -9.14 -15.45 26.98
N LYS A 140 -8.71 -16.02 25.83
CA LYS A 140 -9.24 -17.31 25.33
C LYS A 140 -8.23 -18.47 25.29
N ARG A 141 -7.00 -18.31 25.76
CA ARG A 141 -5.97 -19.36 25.66
C ARG A 141 -5.86 -20.15 26.96
N ASN A 142 -6.42 -21.34 26.97
CA ASN A 142 -6.22 -22.33 28.03
C ASN A 142 -4.94 -23.12 27.73
N GLY A 143 -3.75 -22.62 28.09
CA GLY A 143 -2.53 -23.39 27.86
C GLY A 143 -1.20 -22.67 28.07
N ASN A 144 -0.15 -23.49 28.18
CA ASN A 144 1.24 -23.13 28.46
C ASN A 144 1.73 -22.03 27.51
N GLU A 145 1.97 -20.83 28.04
CA GLU A 145 2.24 -19.62 27.26
C GLU A 145 3.64 -19.56 26.62
N ASN A 146 4.46 -20.59 26.86
CA ASN A 146 5.84 -20.66 26.44
C ASN A 146 5.94 -20.82 24.91
N GLY A 147 6.63 -19.89 24.26
CA GLY A 147 6.92 -19.95 22.81
C GLY A 147 5.97 -19.15 21.90
N ILE A 148 4.84 -18.64 22.40
CA ILE A 148 3.93 -17.84 21.58
C ILE A 148 4.46 -16.40 21.39
N PRO A 149 4.58 -15.89 20.14
CA PRO A 149 5.04 -14.52 19.91
C PRO A 149 4.18 -13.47 20.63
N LYS A 150 4.83 -12.50 21.26
CA LYS A 150 4.16 -11.41 21.99
C LYS A 150 3.53 -10.37 21.05
N SER A 151 4.07 -10.21 19.83
CA SER A 151 3.64 -9.20 18.85
C SER A 151 3.74 -9.75 17.42
N PHE A 152 3.34 -8.94 16.44
CA PHE A 152 3.60 -9.15 15.01
C PHE A 152 5.07 -8.85 14.66
N ASN A 153 5.98 -9.46 15.43
CA ASN A 153 7.40 -9.37 15.20
C ASN A 153 7.81 -10.17 13.95
N GLU A 154 9.09 -10.07 13.61
CA GLU A 154 9.67 -10.72 12.44
C GLU A 154 9.47 -12.24 12.43
N LYS A 155 9.75 -12.90 13.57
CA LYS A 155 9.57 -14.36 13.71
C LYS A 155 8.12 -14.79 13.43
N PHE A 156 7.14 -14.06 13.96
CA PHE A 156 5.73 -14.34 13.69
C PHE A 156 5.38 -14.14 12.21
N CYS A 157 5.77 -12.99 11.64
CA CYS A 157 5.43 -12.65 10.26
C CYS A 157 6.06 -13.64 9.28
N LYS A 158 7.32 -14.02 9.49
CA LYS A 158 8.01 -15.03 8.68
C LYS A 158 7.29 -16.38 8.68
N ARG A 159 6.85 -16.85 9.86
CA ARG A 159 6.04 -18.08 9.97
C ARG A 159 4.71 -17.94 9.23
N TYR A 160 3.99 -16.84 9.44
CA TYR A 160 2.69 -16.61 8.83
C TYR A 160 2.77 -16.60 7.30
N PHE A 161 3.79 -15.95 6.73
CA PHE A 161 3.99 -15.90 5.29
C PHE A 161 4.76 -17.11 4.73
N SER A 162 5.09 -18.12 5.55
CA SER A 162 5.83 -19.30 5.07
C SER A 162 5.06 -20.15 4.05
N PRO A 163 3.74 -20.40 4.20
CA PRO A 163 2.96 -21.12 3.19
C PRO A 163 2.75 -20.26 1.94
N LYS A 164 2.90 -20.86 0.77
CA LYS A 164 2.76 -20.17 -0.53
C LYS A 164 1.33 -19.65 -0.72
N GLU A 165 0.35 -20.43 -0.27
CA GLU A 165 -1.09 -20.18 -0.33
C GLU A 165 -1.46 -18.94 0.48
N VAL A 166 -0.81 -18.74 1.63
CA VAL A 166 -1.00 -17.52 2.43
C VAL A 166 -0.49 -16.30 1.67
N ARG A 167 0.63 -16.41 0.97
CA ARG A 167 1.20 -15.29 0.19
C ARG A 167 0.35 -14.95 -1.03
N GLU A 168 -0.13 -15.96 -1.75
CA GLU A 168 -1.06 -15.78 -2.86
C GLU A 168 -2.36 -15.09 -2.40
N SER A 169 -2.99 -15.62 -1.35
CA SER A 169 -4.20 -15.02 -0.76
C SER A 169 -3.92 -13.60 -0.26
N TYR A 170 -2.76 -13.37 0.37
CA TYR A 170 -2.37 -12.05 0.87
C TYR A 170 -2.14 -11.04 -0.26
N PHE A 171 -1.62 -11.47 -1.40
CA PHE A 171 -1.46 -10.63 -2.59
C PHE A 171 -2.83 -10.12 -3.07
N TYR A 172 -3.81 -11.01 -3.29
CA TYR A 172 -5.16 -10.63 -3.71
C TYR A 172 -5.87 -9.77 -2.65
N TYR A 173 -5.65 -10.07 -1.37
CA TYR A 173 -6.13 -9.24 -0.27
C TYR A 173 -5.54 -7.82 -0.32
N THR A 174 -4.25 -7.68 -0.62
CA THR A 174 -3.62 -6.37 -0.74
C THR A 174 -4.19 -5.60 -1.93
N GLU A 175 -4.32 -6.23 -3.09
CA GLU A 175 -5.01 -5.64 -4.24
C GLU A 175 -6.43 -5.19 -3.88
N TYR A 176 -7.19 -6.03 -3.18
CA TYR A 176 -8.53 -5.71 -2.69
C TYR A 176 -8.57 -4.45 -1.79
N ILE A 177 -7.66 -4.34 -0.82
CA ILE A 177 -7.63 -3.19 0.10
C ILE A 177 -7.33 -1.89 -0.62
N PHE A 178 -6.44 -1.94 -1.61
CA PHE A 178 -6.00 -0.80 -2.39
C PHE A 178 -6.80 -0.58 -3.69
N ALA A 179 -7.83 -1.38 -3.98
CA ALA A 179 -8.60 -1.25 -5.22
C ALA A 179 -9.24 0.15 -5.37
N GLU A 180 -9.75 0.69 -4.27
CA GLU A 180 -10.20 2.08 -4.20
C GLU A 180 -9.04 2.98 -3.77
N PHE A 181 -8.27 3.43 -4.76
CA PHE A 181 -6.99 4.14 -4.58
C PHE A 181 -7.16 5.64 -4.30
N GLU A 182 -8.15 6.00 -3.49
CA GLU A 182 -8.40 7.39 -3.09
C GLU A 182 -7.75 7.65 -1.71
N PRO A 183 -6.89 8.68 -1.56
CA PRO A 183 -6.15 8.89 -0.31
C PRO A 183 -7.02 9.07 0.94
N SER A 184 -8.19 9.70 0.84
CA SER A 184 -9.08 9.88 2.00
C SER A 184 -9.65 8.54 2.48
N VAL A 185 -10.04 7.66 1.55
CA VAL A 185 -10.51 6.30 1.80
C VAL A 185 -9.38 5.47 2.43
N LEU A 186 -8.17 5.53 1.87
CA LEU A 186 -7.02 4.82 2.41
C LEU A 186 -6.65 5.32 3.82
N CYS A 187 -6.67 6.64 4.06
CA CYS A 187 -6.45 7.20 5.39
C CYS A 187 -7.46 6.64 6.41
N LYS A 188 -8.74 6.57 6.03
CA LYS A 188 -9.81 6.00 6.88
C LYS A 188 -9.63 4.50 7.15
N LYS A 189 -9.27 3.72 6.12
CA LYS A 189 -9.03 2.26 6.22
C LYS A 189 -7.84 1.95 7.13
N PHE A 190 -6.71 2.61 6.91
CA PHE A 190 -5.48 2.36 7.66
C PHE A 190 -5.45 3.05 9.02
N LYS A 191 -6.20 4.13 9.22
CA LYS A 191 -6.14 5.00 10.41
C LYS A 191 -4.76 5.67 10.56
N ILE A 192 -4.20 6.07 9.43
CA ILE A 192 -3.00 6.91 9.30
C ILE A 192 -3.31 8.02 8.29
N LYS A 193 -2.54 9.10 8.31
CA LYS A 193 -2.65 10.25 7.41
C LYS A 193 -1.40 10.31 6.52
N CYS A 194 -1.56 10.65 5.25
CA CYS A 194 -0.45 10.93 4.34
C CYS A 194 -0.04 12.42 4.35
N CYS A 195 -0.91 13.31 4.80
CA CYS A 195 -0.65 14.74 4.95
C CYS A 195 -1.54 15.33 6.06
N ARG A 196 -1.34 16.62 6.38
CA ARG A 196 -2.18 17.35 7.36
C ARG A 196 -3.38 18.06 6.73
N SER A 197 -3.35 18.27 5.42
CA SER A 197 -4.39 18.94 4.64
C SER A 197 -5.59 18.02 4.42
N PRO A 198 -6.83 18.54 4.40
CA PRO A 198 -7.99 17.79 3.90
C PRO A 198 -7.93 17.57 2.38
N ASN A 199 -7.22 18.44 1.65
CA ASN A 199 -7.04 18.33 0.21
C ASN A 199 -5.76 17.55 -0.08
N HIS A 200 -5.91 16.39 -0.70
CA HIS A 200 -4.80 15.51 -1.04
C HIS A 200 -4.12 15.93 -2.34
N THR A 201 -2.79 15.89 -2.35
CA THR A 201 -1.95 16.22 -3.51
C THR A 201 -1.51 14.95 -4.24
N TYR A 202 -0.88 15.11 -5.41
CA TYR A 202 -0.25 14.00 -6.13
C TYR A 202 0.77 13.24 -5.27
N GLU A 203 1.54 13.93 -4.42
CA GLU A 203 2.49 13.30 -3.50
C GLU A 203 1.83 12.35 -2.49
N CYS A 204 0.56 12.61 -2.13
CA CYS A 204 -0.21 11.71 -1.29
C CYS A 204 -0.47 10.38 -2.02
N LEU A 205 -0.83 10.43 -3.31
CA LEU A 205 -1.03 9.24 -4.14
C LEU A 205 0.27 8.43 -4.26
N GLU A 206 1.39 9.10 -4.54
CA GLU A 206 2.71 8.44 -4.63
C GLU A 206 3.12 7.78 -3.30
N SER A 207 2.83 8.43 -2.18
CA SER A 207 3.08 7.85 -0.86
C SER A 207 2.27 6.57 -0.65
N TRP A 208 1.00 6.54 -1.05
CA TRP A 208 0.17 5.33 -0.99
C TRP A 208 0.62 4.24 -1.97
N LYS A 209 1.09 4.59 -3.17
CA LYS A 209 1.65 3.61 -4.13
C LYS A 209 2.88 2.94 -3.56
N LEU A 210 3.76 3.74 -2.96
CA LEU A 210 4.95 3.24 -2.28
C LEU A 210 4.59 2.36 -1.08
N LEU A 211 3.53 2.69 -0.34
CA LEU A 211 3.04 1.84 0.76
C LEU A 211 2.48 0.51 0.25
N LYS A 212 1.69 0.53 -0.84
CA LYS A 212 1.17 -0.68 -1.49
C LYS A 212 2.34 -1.59 -1.91
N PHE A 213 3.30 -1.04 -2.64
CA PHE A 213 4.51 -1.76 -3.04
C PHE A 213 5.30 -2.31 -1.85
N TYR A 214 5.43 -1.51 -0.78
CA TYR A 214 6.08 -1.94 0.44
C TYR A 214 5.40 -3.18 1.04
N VAL A 215 4.08 -3.16 1.21
CA VAL A 215 3.37 -4.29 1.84
C VAL A 215 3.31 -5.53 0.95
N GLN A 216 3.42 -5.39 -0.37
CA GLN A 216 3.40 -6.51 -1.33
C GLN A 216 4.78 -7.13 -1.58
N LYS A 217 5.85 -6.35 -1.50
CA LYS A 217 7.20 -6.80 -1.87
C LYS A 217 8.21 -6.58 -0.75
N ILE A 218 8.57 -5.33 -0.48
CA ILE A 218 9.67 -4.98 0.46
C ILE A 218 9.47 -5.61 1.85
N MET A 219 8.24 -5.61 2.36
CA MET A 219 7.93 -6.21 3.65
C MET A 219 8.21 -7.71 3.69
N LEU A 220 7.93 -8.45 2.61
CA LEU A 220 8.19 -9.89 2.51
C LEU A 220 9.68 -10.17 2.27
N ASP A 221 10.34 -9.38 1.44
CA ASP A 221 11.79 -9.46 1.20
C ASP A 221 12.57 -9.27 2.51
N ASN A 222 12.17 -8.29 3.32
CA ASN A 222 12.72 -8.06 4.66
C ASN A 222 12.51 -9.23 5.64
N LEU A 223 11.57 -10.13 5.36
CA LEU A 223 11.36 -11.36 6.14
C LEU A 223 12.12 -12.57 5.55
N CYS A 224 12.85 -12.35 4.45
CA CYS A 224 13.44 -13.37 3.59
C CYS A 224 12.40 -14.38 3.11
N VAL A 225 11.27 -13.85 2.61
CA VAL A 225 10.17 -14.63 2.06
C VAL A 225 9.85 -14.10 0.68
N GLU A 226 9.80 -14.99 -0.31
CA GLU A 226 9.50 -14.62 -1.69
C GLU A 226 8.04 -14.14 -1.83
N PRO A 227 7.79 -12.93 -2.38
CA PRO A 227 6.45 -12.43 -2.61
C PRO A 227 5.74 -13.27 -3.69
N TRP A 228 4.40 -13.36 -3.61
CA TRP A 228 3.64 -13.94 -4.71
C TRP A 228 3.57 -12.95 -5.87
N LEU A 229 3.99 -13.40 -7.06
CA LEU A 229 3.86 -12.66 -8.30
C LEU A 229 2.81 -13.35 -9.17
N VAL A 230 1.93 -12.56 -9.77
CA VAL A 230 1.05 -13.09 -10.82
C VAL A 230 1.95 -13.38 -12.01
N MET A 231 2.09 -14.66 -12.37
CA MET A 231 2.60 -15.00 -13.69
C MET A 231 1.55 -14.51 -14.66
N GLU A 232 1.76 -13.32 -15.22
CA GLU A 232 1.02 -12.90 -16.40
C GLU A 232 1.31 -13.97 -17.45
N SER A 233 0.32 -14.84 -17.70
CA SER A 233 0.31 -15.63 -18.92
C SER A 233 0.56 -14.63 -20.03
N THR A 234 1.62 -14.83 -20.81
CA THR A 234 2.03 -14.00 -21.95
C THR A 234 0.84 -13.71 -22.86
N THR A 235 0.01 -12.74 -22.49
CA THR A 235 -0.99 -12.14 -23.34
C THR A 235 -0.20 -11.20 -24.21
N ASP A 236 -0.08 -11.59 -25.47
CA ASP A 236 0.50 -10.83 -26.57
C ASP A 236 0.38 -9.32 -26.34
N ILE A 237 1.52 -8.67 -26.15
CA ILE A 237 1.66 -7.21 -25.94
C ILE A 237 1.25 -6.45 -27.23
N SER A 238 0.82 -7.15 -28.29
CA SER A 238 0.43 -6.57 -29.58
C SER A 238 -0.86 -5.75 -29.56
N THR A 239 -1.61 -5.74 -28.44
CA THR A 239 -2.88 -5.03 -28.32
C THR A 239 -2.88 -3.87 -27.32
N PHE A 240 -1.75 -3.20 -27.11
CA PHE A 240 -1.83 -1.84 -26.57
C PHE A 240 -2.28 -0.89 -27.70
N PRO A 241 -3.43 -0.20 -27.58
CA PRO A 241 -3.79 0.84 -28.52
C PRO A 241 -2.67 1.87 -28.51
N LYS A 242 -2.04 2.08 -29.67
CA LYS A 242 -1.12 3.18 -29.89
C LYS A 242 -1.84 4.45 -29.44
N ILE A 243 -1.41 5.01 -28.31
CA ILE A 243 -1.81 6.35 -27.89
C ILE A 243 -1.11 7.27 -28.89
N THR A 244 -1.76 7.50 -30.03
CA THR A 244 -1.43 8.61 -30.90
C THR A 244 -1.66 9.86 -30.06
N LYS A 245 -0.55 10.50 -29.67
CA LYS A 245 -0.54 11.84 -29.08
C LYS A 245 -1.26 12.79 -30.04
N ALA A 246 -2.55 13.02 -29.81
CA ALA A 246 -3.20 14.23 -30.26
C ALA A 246 -2.76 15.34 -29.29
N ILE A 247 -1.57 15.90 -29.55
CA ILE A 247 -1.23 17.23 -29.03
C ILE A 247 -2.10 18.16 -29.86
N ALA A 248 -3.28 18.50 -29.33
CA ALA A 248 -4.00 19.66 -29.81
C ALA A 248 -3.14 20.88 -29.46
N GLU A 249 -2.60 21.52 -30.48
CA GLU A 249 -1.95 22.82 -30.34
C GLU A 249 -2.95 23.79 -29.66
N PRO A 250 -2.54 24.50 -28.61
CA PRO A 250 -3.37 25.55 -28.05
C PRO A 250 -3.57 26.62 -29.12
N LYS A 251 -4.81 26.78 -29.59
CA LYS A 251 -5.21 27.96 -30.36
C LYS A 251 -4.97 29.17 -29.47
N ILE A 252 -3.95 29.95 -29.83
CA ILE A 252 -3.73 31.29 -29.29
C ILE A 252 -4.98 32.08 -29.68
N ALA A 253 -5.75 32.48 -28.66
CA ALA A 253 -6.87 33.39 -28.85
C ALA A 253 -6.27 34.75 -29.22
N GLU A 254 -6.63 35.24 -30.40
CA GLU A 254 -6.36 36.61 -30.84
C GLU A 254 -7.04 37.60 -29.90
N ASP A 255 -6.35 38.71 -29.70
CA ASP A 255 -6.68 39.83 -28.83
C ASP A 255 -8.10 40.33 -29.06
N VAL A 256 -8.92 40.33 -28.00
CA VAL A 256 -10.17 41.07 -27.95
C VAL A 256 -9.91 42.37 -27.21
N ASP A 257 -10.04 43.46 -27.95
CA ASP A 257 -9.90 44.84 -27.49
C ASP A 257 -10.70 45.09 -26.20
N ALA A 258 -10.00 45.65 -25.22
CA ALA A 258 -10.58 46.12 -23.97
C ALA A 258 -11.41 47.39 -24.21
N ASP A 259 -12.72 47.30 -23.98
CA ASP A 259 -13.62 48.46 -23.87
C ASP A 259 -13.49 49.08 -22.46
N PRO A 260 -12.96 50.31 -22.32
CA PRO A 260 -12.74 50.93 -21.02
C PRO A 260 -13.93 51.79 -20.64
N ASN A 261 -15.08 51.20 -20.32
CA ASN A 261 -16.20 52.00 -19.79
C ASN A 261 -17.29 51.21 -19.04
N ILE A 262 -16.96 50.58 -17.91
CA ILE A 262 -17.98 50.27 -16.89
C ILE A 262 -17.41 50.51 -15.48
N ILE A 263 -17.56 51.75 -15.02
CA ILE A 263 -17.64 52.08 -13.59
C ILE A 263 -19.11 51.91 -13.21
N LYS A 264 -19.44 50.98 -12.31
CA LYS A 264 -20.44 51.18 -11.24
C LYS A 264 -20.08 50.33 -10.04
N GLU A 265 -19.86 51.04 -8.94
CA GLU A 265 -19.83 50.59 -7.55
C GLU A 265 -21.16 49.90 -7.19
N ASP A 266 -21.09 48.88 -6.33
CA ASP A 266 -22.00 48.66 -5.18
C ASP A 266 -21.61 47.34 -4.47
N ASP A 267 -20.85 47.48 -3.38
CA ASP A 267 -20.89 46.63 -2.18
C ASP A 267 -22.20 47.03 -1.41
N PRO A 268 -22.79 46.28 -0.44
CA PRO A 268 -22.25 45.15 0.30
C PRO A 268 -23.24 44.02 0.72
N LEU A 269 -22.67 42.97 1.32
CA LEU A 269 -23.26 42.14 2.39
C LEU A 269 -24.68 41.56 2.18
N GLY A 270 -24.76 40.25 1.96
CA GLY A 270 -25.95 39.49 2.37
C GLY A 270 -26.01 38.04 1.90
N ILE A 271 -26.23 37.14 2.88
CA ILE A 271 -26.92 35.84 2.71
C ILE A 271 -26.02 34.75 2.10
N PHE A 272 -25.39 33.84 2.85
CA PHE A 272 -26.05 32.70 3.51
C PHE A 272 -25.24 32.25 4.75
N LYS A 273 -25.78 32.57 5.93
CA LYS A 273 -25.78 31.68 7.09
C LYS A 273 -26.94 30.71 6.87
N GLU A 274 -26.70 29.41 7.06
CA GLU A 274 -27.65 28.38 7.55
C GLU A 274 -27.31 27.01 6.94
N LEU A 275 -26.63 26.18 7.73
CA LEU A 275 -26.92 24.75 7.91
C LEU A 275 -25.97 24.24 8.99
N ASN A 276 -26.37 24.51 10.23
CA ASN A 276 -25.99 23.77 11.42
C ASN A 276 -27.13 22.80 11.73
N GLU A 277 -26.81 21.73 12.49
CA GLU A 277 -27.73 20.74 13.08
C GLU A 277 -28.17 19.65 12.07
N ASP A 278 -27.96 18.35 12.25
CA ASP A 278 -27.70 17.50 13.41
C ASP A 278 -26.93 16.26 12.94
N ILE A 279 -26.08 15.67 13.78
CA ILE A 279 -26.04 14.22 14.01
C ILE A 279 -25.31 13.98 15.33
N SER A 280 -26.12 13.55 16.28
CA SER A 280 -25.79 13.13 17.62
C SER A 280 -24.69 12.07 17.65
N LEU A 281 -23.68 12.35 18.48
CA LEU A 281 -22.97 11.34 19.24
C LEU A 281 -23.98 10.59 20.11
N GLU A 282 -24.22 9.32 19.83
CA GLU A 282 -24.57 8.27 20.80
C GLU A 282 -24.83 6.96 20.06
N LEU A 283 -23.89 6.00 20.16
CA LEU A 283 -24.23 4.59 20.42
C LEU A 283 -22.96 3.73 20.62
N PHE A 284 -22.67 3.55 21.92
CA PHE A 284 -22.39 2.28 22.59
C PHE A 284 -21.19 1.42 22.15
N PHE A 285 -20.18 1.43 23.04
CA PHE A 285 -19.62 0.19 23.59
C PHE A 285 -20.75 -0.76 24.03
N GLY A 286 -20.68 -2.04 23.64
CA GLY A 286 -21.60 -3.05 24.16
C GLY A 286 -21.39 -4.44 23.56
N ILE A 287 -20.69 -5.29 24.34
CA ILE A 287 -20.56 -6.76 24.25
C ILE A 287 -19.56 -7.30 23.22
#